data_AF-A0A9P6SKB0-F1
#
_entry.id   AF-A0A9P6SKB0-F1
#
_cell.length_a   1.000
_cell.length_b   1.000
_cell.length_c   1.000
_cell.angle_alpha   90.00
_cell.angle_beta   90.00
_cell.angle_gamma   90.00
#
_symmetry.space_group_name_H-M   'P 1'
#
loop_
_entity.id
_entity.type
_entity.pdbx_description
1 polymer ?
#
loop_
_entity_poly.entity_id
_entity_poly.type
_entity_poly.pdbx_seq_one_letter_code
_entity_poly.pdbx_strand_id
1 'polypeptide(L)'
;MADKKGSGRSRFSFLKLTPGQLLVRLLPAFVYSAHVYSSRGAFQPGSCTGFGLYCPFAANHISGILERPDYYGQVLGYYTELVSKAEDLGGSLAVFVDGVPVIDVYTGFKDLARTQPYDNTTLQQVYSSGKAVEGIIIARLVDQGKLDYKTKIVEYWPEFGQNGKENVLLRDLMTHESGVPALDDEDKLDALSWASLVDEEKFSERLARQPHVFAGKPTRAYHAITRGWFLNEIVKRVDPQGRTIGQIAQQDLMTDYPDLELYYSKLPKESDWEERLSPMHDYPVLRLLARLVLPQVVQNNRFFGNPSTLPLHRVVKESFYSETLSARSLTPKFAPWPRLLRTPESHAVEGTSFTLKSNAHSLARLMSMMANKGQSTVPGQPNLFTTQTYTLATTLHGSSVCEVTGESLPLSVGGWVKTRSFYGEGPLKGVEVQGWSGAGGSLILWIEELGIGFSYVTNAFGAPETLLGDYRGKTLLDRVVYARKAELGLLPKKKVVEEPAVVAEEKK
;
A
#
# COMPACT_ATOMS: atom_id res chain seq x y z
N MET A 1 39.71 -31.02 -68.64
CA MET A 1 38.25 -31.24 -68.71
C MET A 1 37.79 -31.93 -67.44
N ALA A 2 36.72 -31.39 -66.84
CA ALA A 2 35.80 -32.00 -65.88
C ALA A 2 36.27 -32.28 -64.43
N ASP A 3 36.03 -31.27 -63.60
CA ASP A 3 35.53 -31.31 -62.22
C ASP A 3 35.08 -32.66 -61.64
N LYS A 4 35.65 -33.02 -60.49
CA LYS A 4 34.96 -33.71 -59.41
C LYS A 4 35.33 -33.09 -58.07
N LYS A 5 34.69 -31.97 -57.72
CA LYS A 5 34.54 -31.52 -56.33
C LYS A 5 33.40 -32.30 -55.69
N GLY A 6 33.73 -33.41 -55.05
CA GLY A 6 32.84 -34.16 -54.17
C GLY A 6 32.60 -33.41 -52.86
N SER A 7 31.34 -33.06 -52.64
CA SER A 7 30.64 -32.88 -51.35
C SER A 7 31.44 -32.50 -50.11
N GLY A 8 31.38 -31.21 -49.75
CA GLY A 8 31.78 -30.73 -48.45
C GLY A 8 30.96 -29.53 -48.01
N ARG A 9 29.63 -29.69 -47.88
CA ARG A 9 28.75 -28.80 -47.07
C ARG A 9 27.30 -29.30 -47.06
N SER A 10 26.92 -30.00 -45.99
CA SER A 10 25.53 -30.01 -45.48
C SER A 10 25.49 -30.64 -44.07
N ARG A 11 26.11 -29.96 -43.11
CA ARG A 11 25.59 -29.91 -41.73
C ARG A 11 25.05 -28.47 -41.67
N PHE A 12 23.77 -28.19 -41.91
CA PHE A 12 22.63 -28.33 -41.00
C PHE A 12 21.34 -28.24 -41.85
N SER A 13 20.61 -29.35 -42.07
CA SER A 13 19.33 -29.32 -42.81
C SER A 13 18.10 -29.06 -41.90
N PHE A 14 18.31 -28.84 -40.60
CA PHE A 14 17.24 -28.70 -39.61
C PHE A 14 16.55 -27.32 -39.57
N LEU A 15 16.97 -26.36 -40.41
CA LEU A 15 16.51 -24.96 -40.33
C LEU A 15 15.71 -24.44 -41.53
N LYS A 16 15.30 -25.30 -42.48
CA LYS A 16 14.38 -24.90 -43.56
C LYS A 16 12.91 -25.09 -43.15
N LEU A 17 12.48 -24.44 -42.07
CA LEU A 17 11.06 -24.37 -41.72
C LEU A 17 10.46 -23.12 -42.34
N THR A 18 9.29 -23.24 -42.96
CA THR A 18 8.51 -22.05 -43.31
C THR A 18 8.01 -21.37 -42.03
N PRO A 19 7.75 -20.05 -42.04
CA PRO A 19 7.20 -19.35 -40.87
C PRO A 19 5.93 -20.03 -40.31
N GLY A 20 5.07 -20.57 -41.18
CA GLY A 20 3.87 -21.31 -40.78
C GLY A 20 4.19 -22.65 -40.09
N GLN A 21 5.19 -23.40 -40.56
CA GLN A 21 5.62 -24.65 -39.92
C GLN A 21 6.30 -24.40 -38.57
N LEU A 22 7.02 -23.28 -38.44
CA LEU A 22 7.60 -22.85 -37.18
C LEU A 22 6.50 -22.47 -36.17
N LEU A 23 5.48 -21.72 -36.60
CA LEU A 23 4.36 -21.33 -35.76
C LEU A 23 3.58 -22.54 -35.21
N VAL A 24 3.23 -23.49 -36.08
CA VAL A 24 2.49 -24.71 -35.68
C VAL A 24 3.29 -25.54 -34.67
N ARG A 25 4.61 -25.63 -34.83
CA ARG A 25 5.48 -26.38 -33.91
C ARG A 25 5.70 -25.67 -32.57
N LEU A 26 5.64 -24.34 -32.57
CA LEU A 26 5.75 -23.54 -31.34
C LEU A 26 4.40 -23.34 -30.63
N LEU A 27 3.28 -23.58 -31.29
CA LEU A 27 1.93 -23.38 -30.73
C LEU A 27 1.72 -24.08 -29.38
N PRO A 28 2.11 -25.37 -29.17
CA PRO A 28 1.97 -26.00 -27.86
C PRO A 28 2.80 -25.31 -26.77
N ALA A 29 4.00 -24.84 -27.11
CA ALA A 29 4.83 -24.07 -26.18
C ALA A 29 4.19 -22.72 -25.86
N PHE A 30 3.65 -22.00 -26.85
CA PHE A 30 2.90 -20.76 -26.62
C PHE A 30 1.65 -20.97 -25.76
N VAL A 31 0.87 -22.04 -26.00
CA VAL A 31 -0.32 -22.37 -25.21
C VAL A 31 0.06 -22.75 -23.78
N TYR A 32 1.11 -23.57 -23.60
CA TYR A 32 1.62 -23.92 -22.29
C TYR A 32 2.14 -22.70 -21.52
N SER A 33 2.95 -21.85 -22.17
CA SER A 33 3.43 -20.60 -21.58
C SER A 33 2.28 -19.67 -21.23
N ALA A 34 1.26 -19.53 -22.09
CA ALA A 34 0.07 -18.75 -21.80
C ALA A 34 -0.73 -19.31 -20.61
N HIS A 35 -0.85 -20.64 -20.51
CA HIS A 35 -1.51 -21.32 -19.40
C HIS A 35 -0.75 -21.15 -18.09
N VAL A 36 0.57 -21.37 -18.07
CA VAL A 36 1.42 -21.14 -16.89
C VAL A 36 1.34 -19.67 -16.47
N TYR A 37 1.33 -18.77 -17.45
CA TYR A 37 1.21 -17.34 -17.22
C TYR A 37 -0.17 -16.92 -16.67
N SER A 38 -1.27 -17.56 -17.06
CA SER A 38 -2.60 -17.25 -16.54
C SER A 38 -2.94 -17.95 -15.23
N SER A 39 -2.36 -19.12 -14.97
CA SER A 39 -2.67 -19.96 -13.80
C SER A 39 -1.77 -19.72 -12.59
N ARG A 40 -0.65 -19.01 -12.74
CA ARG A 40 0.29 -18.70 -11.65
C ARG A 40 0.30 -17.22 -11.31
N GLY A 41 0.65 -16.89 -10.07
CA GLY A 41 0.79 -15.52 -9.59
C GLY A 41 1.89 -14.74 -10.31
N ALA A 42 1.86 -13.42 -10.12
CA ALA A 42 2.63 -12.46 -10.91
C ALA A 42 4.14 -12.45 -10.61
N PHE A 43 4.56 -12.95 -9.46
CA PHE A 43 5.94 -12.82 -8.97
C PHE A 43 6.72 -14.13 -9.05
N GLN A 44 6.47 -14.90 -10.12
CA GLN A 44 7.28 -16.06 -10.47
C GLN A 44 8.57 -15.62 -11.19
N PRO A 45 9.68 -16.37 -11.07
CA PRO A 45 10.88 -16.12 -11.87
C PRO A 45 10.58 -16.12 -13.37
N GLY A 46 11.28 -15.27 -14.13
CA GLY A 46 11.06 -15.11 -15.58
C GLY A 46 11.22 -16.40 -16.38
N SER A 47 12.15 -17.28 -15.97
CA SER A 47 12.34 -18.61 -16.56
C SER A 47 11.08 -19.49 -16.42
N CYS A 48 10.38 -19.35 -15.30
CA CYS A 48 9.17 -20.09 -15.00
C CYS A 48 7.97 -19.55 -15.77
N THR A 49 7.80 -18.22 -15.82
CA THR A 49 6.69 -17.59 -16.55
C THR A 49 6.81 -17.69 -18.07
N GLY A 50 8.03 -17.68 -18.62
CA GLY A 50 8.25 -17.75 -20.07
C GLY A 50 8.21 -19.17 -20.64
N PHE A 51 8.90 -20.13 -20.00
CA PHE A 51 9.13 -21.47 -20.58
C PHE A 51 8.81 -22.61 -19.61
N GLY A 52 8.29 -22.30 -18.40
CA GLY A 52 8.06 -23.30 -17.35
C GLY A 52 9.33 -23.97 -16.83
N LEU A 53 10.50 -23.35 -17.05
CA LEU A 53 11.80 -23.87 -16.63
C LEU A 53 12.22 -23.24 -15.29
N TYR A 54 12.86 -24.02 -14.44
CA TYR A 54 13.34 -23.57 -13.12
C TYR A 54 12.24 -22.83 -12.35
N CYS A 55 11.11 -23.50 -12.14
CA CYS A 55 10.06 -23.02 -11.26
C CYS A 55 10.36 -23.48 -9.83
N PRO A 56 11.06 -22.70 -8.99
CA PRO A 56 11.31 -23.08 -7.61
C PRO A 56 9.97 -23.33 -6.92
N PHE A 57 9.85 -24.47 -6.25
CA PHE A 57 8.81 -24.61 -5.24
C PHE A 57 9.08 -23.54 -4.18
N ALA A 58 8.09 -22.71 -3.88
CA ALA A 58 8.16 -21.91 -2.68
C ALA A 58 8.10 -22.90 -1.52
N ALA A 59 9.24 -23.14 -0.85
CA ALA A 59 9.18 -23.70 0.48
C ALA A 59 8.40 -22.68 1.32
N ASN A 60 7.20 -23.08 1.74
CA ASN A 60 6.27 -22.23 2.49
C ASN A 60 6.74 -22.14 3.94
N HIS A 61 7.87 -21.46 4.18
CA HIS A 61 8.31 -21.17 5.53
C HIS A 61 7.63 -19.88 5.99
N ILE A 62 6.63 -20.03 6.85
CA ILE A 62 6.06 -18.91 7.59
C ILE A 62 6.59 -18.96 9.02
N SER A 63 7.07 -17.83 9.49
CA SER A 63 7.68 -17.67 10.81
C SER A 63 6.94 -16.61 11.59
N GLY A 64 6.98 -16.70 12.92
CA GLY A 64 6.42 -15.70 13.82
C GLY A 64 5.36 -16.28 14.76
N ILE A 65 4.45 -15.42 15.20
CA ILE A 65 3.46 -15.71 16.23
C ILE A 65 2.09 -15.95 15.57
N LEU A 66 1.43 -17.03 15.99
CA LEU A 66 0.01 -17.26 15.78
C LEU A 66 -0.61 -17.66 17.12
N GLU A 67 -1.41 -16.77 17.70
CA GLU A 67 -2.25 -17.07 18.85
C GLU A 67 -3.66 -17.42 18.40
N ARG A 68 -4.38 -18.19 19.23
CA ARG A 68 -5.78 -18.58 18.99
C ARG A 68 -5.97 -19.23 17.59
N PRO A 69 -5.22 -20.29 17.28
CA PRO A 69 -5.18 -20.89 15.94
C PRO A 69 -6.56 -21.39 15.45
N ASP A 70 -7.45 -21.77 16.35
CA ASP A 70 -8.81 -22.21 16.02
C ASP A 70 -9.62 -21.15 15.26
N TYR A 71 -9.34 -19.86 15.50
CA TYR A 71 -9.98 -18.75 14.80
C TYR A 71 -9.10 -18.19 13.68
N TYR A 72 -7.82 -17.94 13.97
CA TYR A 72 -6.92 -17.18 13.09
C TYR A 72 -6.08 -18.04 12.14
N GLY A 73 -6.04 -19.36 12.32
CA GLY A 73 -5.28 -20.27 11.46
C GLY A 73 -5.71 -20.20 9.98
N GLN A 74 -6.98 -19.89 9.71
CA GLN A 74 -7.47 -19.71 8.33
C GLN A 74 -6.93 -18.45 7.64
N VAL A 75 -6.56 -17.42 8.40
CA VAL A 75 -5.88 -16.23 7.87
C VAL A 75 -4.46 -16.60 7.45
N LEU A 76 -3.74 -17.31 8.33
CA LEU A 76 -2.37 -17.76 8.07
C LEU A 76 -2.31 -18.68 6.85
N GLY A 77 -3.23 -19.65 6.75
CA GLY A 77 -3.32 -20.56 5.61
C GLY A 77 -3.51 -19.83 4.28
N TYR A 78 -4.36 -18.80 4.24
CA TYR A 78 -4.53 -17.97 3.05
C TYR A 78 -3.28 -17.13 2.75
N TYR A 79 -2.61 -16.58 3.76
CA TYR A 79 -1.39 -15.81 3.52
C TYR A 79 -0.26 -16.70 2.95
N THR A 80 -0.10 -17.90 3.49
CA THR A 80 0.82 -18.91 2.94
C THR A 80 0.45 -19.28 1.50
N GLU A 81 -0.84 -19.40 1.19
CA GLU A 81 -1.32 -19.69 -0.16
C GLU A 81 -0.90 -18.59 -1.16
N LEU A 82 -1.06 -17.30 -0.80
CA LEU A 82 -0.67 -16.16 -1.63
C LEU A 82 0.81 -16.23 -2.05
N VAL A 83 1.70 -16.49 -1.08
CA VAL A 83 3.14 -16.62 -1.35
C VAL A 83 3.44 -17.89 -2.16
N SER A 84 2.80 -19.01 -1.83
CA SER A 84 3.01 -20.29 -2.52
C SER A 84 2.65 -20.22 -4.00
N LYS A 85 1.59 -19.46 -4.33
CA LYS A 85 1.12 -19.23 -5.69
C LYS A 85 1.89 -18.11 -6.41
N ALA A 86 2.80 -17.44 -5.72
CA ALA A 86 3.50 -16.22 -6.16
C ALA A 86 2.55 -15.07 -6.53
N GLU A 87 1.38 -15.03 -5.90
CA GLU A 87 0.52 -13.85 -5.89
C GLU A 87 1.14 -12.74 -5.02
N ASP A 88 1.88 -13.16 -3.99
CA ASP A 88 2.82 -12.36 -3.24
C ASP A 88 4.23 -12.96 -3.35
N LEU A 89 5.28 -12.17 -3.12
CA LEU A 89 6.68 -12.61 -3.18
C LEU A 89 7.26 -12.79 -1.78
N GLY A 90 7.10 -11.79 -0.94
CA GLY A 90 7.53 -11.77 0.45
C GLY A 90 6.95 -10.57 1.19
N GLY A 91 6.75 -10.74 2.50
CA GLY A 91 6.12 -9.72 3.30
C GLY A 91 5.95 -10.11 4.75
N SER A 92 5.24 -9.25 5.48
CA SER A 92 4.78 -9.53 6.82
C SER A 92 3.31 -9.14 7.02
N LEU A 93 2.67 -9.82 7.95
CA LEU A 93 1.29 -9.61 8.37
C LEU A 93 1.26 -9.58 9.90
N ALA A 94 0.70 -8.52 10.45
CA ALA A 94 0.48 -8.40 11.89
C ALA A 94 -0.96 -7.98 12.18
N VAL A 95 -1.53 -8.62 13.19
CA VAL A 95 -2.90 -8.41 13.67
C VAL A 95 -2.87 -8.42 15.18
N PHE A 96 -3.30 -7.31 15.76
CA PHE A 96 -3.51 -7.17 17.19
C PHE A 96 -5.01 -7.14 17.47
N VAL A 97 -5.42 -7.83 18.54
CA VAL A 97 -6.79 -7.85 19.02
C VAL A 97 -6.77 -7.46 20.50
N ASP A 98 -7.45 -6.38 20.84
CA ASP A 98 -7.50 -5.81 22.20
C ASP A 98 -6.09 -5.62 22.80
N GLY A 99 -5.12 -5.20 21.98
CA GLY A 99 -3.74 -5.02 22.42
C GLY A 99 -2.83 -6.24 22.32
N VAL A 100 -3.37 -7.44 22.08
CA VAL A 100 -2.60 -8.70 22.02
C VAL A 100 -2.27 -9.06 20.56
N PRO A 101 -0.99 -9.33 20.20
CA PRO A 101 -0.65 -9.81 18.86
C PRO A 101 -1.19 -11.23 18.65
N VAL A 102 -2.22 -11.38 17.81
CA VAL A 102 -2.80 -12.69 17.48
C VAL A 102 -2.21 -13.31 16.22
N ILE A 103 -1.72 -12.46 15.31
CA ILE A 103 -0.88 -12.84 14.17
C ILE A 103 0.27 -11.85 14.15
N ASP A 104 1.50 -12.33 14.05
CA ASP A 104 2.65 -11.50 13.75
C ASP A 104 3.68 -12.36 13.01
N VAL A 105 3.58 -12.38 11.69
CA VAL A 105 4.24 -13.36 10.85
C VAL A 105 4.91 -12.73 9.64
N TYR A 106 5.92 -13.41 9.13
CA TYR A 106 6.65 -13.08 7.92
C TYR A 106 6.94 -14.34 7.11
N THR A 107 7.00 -14.19 5.79
CA THR A 107 7.19 -15.32 4.87
C THR A 107 7.69 -14.81 3.52
N GLY A 108 8.26 -15.72 2.72
CA GLY A 108 8.67 -15.46 1.35
C GLY A 108 10.09 -14.93 1.24
N PHE A 109 10.34 -14.12 0.21
CA PHE A 109 11.70 -13.73 -0.20
C PHE A 109 11.79 -12.24 -0.52
N LYS A 110 12.98 -11.65 -0.32
CA LYS A 110 13.30 -10.27 -0.73
C LYS A 110 13.52 -10.14 -2.24
N ASP A 111 13.87 -11.23 -2.93
CA ASP A 111 14.26 -11.26 -4.33
C ASP A 111 13.49 -12.28 -5.17
N LEU A 112 13.30 -11.98 -6.46
CA LEU A 112 12.60 -12.86 -7.40
C LEU A 112 13.33 -14.20 -7.63
N ALA A 113 14.65 -14.25 -7.43
CA ALA A 113 15.41 -15.50 -7.52
C ALA A 113 15.24 -16.38 -6.28
N ARG A 114 14.56 -15.89 -5.23
CA ARG A 114 14.26 -16.60 -3.98
C ARG A 114 15.51 -17.09 -3.27
N THR A 115 16.52 -16.23 -3.21
CA THR A 115 17.80 -16.52 -2.57
C THR A 115 17.94 -15.86 -1.20
N GLN A 116 17.18 -14.79 -0.96
CA GLN A 116 17.18 -14.05 0.29
C GLN A 116 15.82 -14.16 0.97
N PRO A 117 15.73 -14.79 2.16
CA PRO A 117 14.47 -14.88 2.87
C PRO A 117 13.97 -13.49 3.30
N TYR A 118 12.65 -13.32 3.33
CA TYR A 118 11.99 -12.21 4.01
C TYR A 118 11.81 -12.61 5.48
N ASP A 119 12.39 -11.85 6.40
CA ASP A 119 12.46 -12.21 7.83
C ASP A 119 11.97 -11.11 8.78
N ASN A 120 12.08 -11.35 10.10
CA ASN A 120 11.66 -10.40 11.14
C ASN A 120 12.49 -9.11 11.19
N THR A 121 13.65 -9.06 10.54
CA THR A 121 14.48 -7.85 10.48
C THR A 121 14.18 -7.01 9.24
N THR A 122 13.41 -7.57 8.30
CA THR A 122 13.16 -6.98 7.00
C THR A 122 12.20 -5.79 7.10
N LEU A 123 12.60 -4.68 6.49
CA LEU A 123 11.81 -3.45 6.36
C LEU A 123 11.27 -3.34 4.94
N GLN A 124 10.12 -2.67 4.81
CA GLN A 124 9.48 -2.40 3.52
C GLN A 124 9.13 -0.93 3.37
N GLN A 125 9.34 -0.39 2.17
CA GLN A 125 8.76 0.88 1.75
C GLN A 125 7.23 0.73 1.66
N VAL A 126 6.47 1.40 2.53
CA VAL A 126 5.00 1.27 2.62
C VAL A 126 4.23 2.39 1.93
N TYR A 127 4.92 3.28 1.22
CA TYR A 127 4.31 4.35 0.42
C TYR A 127 3.28 5.16 1.21
N SER A 128 2.11 5.40 0.63
CA SER A 128 1.06 6.21 1.24
C SER A 128 0.51 5.64 2.54
N SER A 129 0.71 4.36 2.87
CA SER A 129 0.35 3.85 4.19
C SER A 129 1.06 4.62 5.31
N GLY A 130 2.20 5.27 5.03
CA GLY A 130 2.86 6.20 5.95
C GLY A 130 1.99 7.37 6.40
N LYS A 131 0.97 7.77 5.62
CA LYS A 131 -0.01 8.80 6.03
C LYS A 131 -0.80 8.40 7.28
N ALA A 132 -0.94 7.10 7.54
CA ALA A 132 -1.56 6.63 8.78
C ALA A 132 -0.73 7.05 10.00
N VAL A 133 0.59 6.88 9.93
CA VAL A 133 1.54 7.26 11.00
C VAL A 133 1.74 8.78 11.04
N GLU A 134 1.81 9.43 9.88
CA GLU A 134 1.83 10.90 9.75
C GLU A 134 0.64 11.52 10.51
N GLY A 135 -0.58 11.01 10.30
CA GLY A 135 -1.78 11.47 11.02
C GLY A 135 -1.68 11.27 12.54
N ILE A 136 -1.06 10.17 13.00
CA ILE A 136 -0.87 9.90 14.44
C ILE A 136 0.05 10.95 15.06
N ILE A 137 1.14 11.30 14.36
CA ILE A 137 2.08 12.32 14.82
C ILE A 137 1.40 13.70 14.85
N ILE A 138 0.63 14.05 13.83
CA ILE A 138 -0.14 15.31 13.84
C ILE A 138 -1.15 15.33 14.99
N ALA A 139 -1.90 14.24 15.22
CA ALA A 139 -2.84 14.15 16.34
C ALA A 139 -2.12 14.28 17.70
N ARG A 140 -0.92 13.71 17.86
CA ARG A 140 -0.10 13.88 19.06
C ARG A 140 0.32 15.34 19.27
N LEU A 141 0.70 16.05 18.20
CA LEU A 141 1.03 17.48 18.29
C LEU A 141 -0.20 18.35 18.61
N VAL A 142 -1.39 17.92 18.17
CA VAL A 142 -2.67 18.55 18.57
C VAL A 142 -2.96 18.31 20.06
N ASP A 143 -2.75 17.09 20.56
CA ASP A 143 -2.90 16.75 21.98
C ASP A 143 -1.97 17.59 22.87
N GLN A 144 -0.76 17.88 22.37
CA GLN A 144 0.24 18.73 23.01
C GLN A 144 -0.06 20.24 22.90
N GLY A 145 -1.14 20.64 22.21
CA GLY A 145 -1.49 22.03 21.98
C GLY A 145 -0.57 22.80 21.03
N LYS A 146 0.28 22.09 20.28
CA LYS A 146 1.20 22.70 19.28
C LYS A 146 0.51 22.95 17.94
N LEU A 147 -0.53 22.18 17.62
CA LEU A 147 -1.33 22.30 16.41
C LEU A 147 -2.82 22.28 16.75
N ASP A 148 -3.64 22.85 15.87
CA ASP A 148 -5.10 22.73 15.90
C ASP A 148 -5.58 22.56 14.46
N TYR A 149 -6.41 21.53 14.23
CA TYR A 149 -7.02 21.24 12.94
C TYR A 149 -7.85 22.40 12.36
N LYS A 150 -8.37 23.30 13.21
CA LYS A 150 -9.18 24.46 12.81
C LYS A 150 -8.35 25.74 12.63
N THR A 151 -7.07 25.72 12.94
CA THR A 151 -6.19 26.87 12.78
C THR A 151 -5.73 26.99 11.32
N LYS A 152 -5.62 28.23 10.85
CA LYS A 152 -5.08 28.53 9.52
C LYS A 152 -3.60 28.18 9.48
N ILE A 153 -3.15 27.57 8.40
CA ILE A 153 -1.74 27.20 8.23
C ILE A 153 -0.82 28.43 8.33
N VAL A 154 -1.29 29.60 7.91
CA VAL A 154 -0.54 30.86 7.99
C VAL A 154 -0.20 31.31 9.42
N GLU A 155 -0.89 30.79 10.44
CA GLU A 155 -0.54 31.08 11.84
C GLU A 155 0.71 30.30 12.28
N TYR A 156 1.01 29.18 11.64
CA TYR A 156 2.24 28.40 11.85
C TYR A 156 3.34 28.77 10.85
N TRP A 157 2.94 29.12 9.64
CA TRP A 157 3.83 29.37 8.51
C TRP A 157 3.30 30.52 7.64
N PRO A 158 3.60 31.78 7.99
CA PRO A 158 3.04 32.97 7.30
C PRO A 158 3.25 32.97 5.79
N GLU A 159 4.42 32.54 5.32
CA GLU A 159 4.80 32.50 3.92
C GLU A 159 3.91 31.55 3.10
N PHE A 160 3.28 30.56 3.73
CA PHE A 160 2.29 29.69 3.08
C PHE A 160 1.13 30.49 2.50
N GLY A 161 0.77 31.64 3.07
CA GLY A 161 -0.40 32.44 2.67
C GLY A 161 -0.32 33.02 1.26
N GLN A 162 0.83 32.92 0.58
CA GLN A 162 1.00 33.36 -0.80
C GLN A 162 0.01 32.66 -1.76
N ASN A 163 -0.35 33.35 -2.84
CA ASN A 163 -1.07 32.77 -3.99
C ASN A 163 -2.40 32.08 -3.64
N GLY A 164 -3.21 32.72 -2.78
CA GLY A 164 -4.59 32.32 -2.50
C GLY A 164 -4.74 31.23 -1.43
N LYS A 165 -3.75 31.09 -0.54
CA LYS A 165 -3.71 30.05 0.50
C LYS A 165 -3.90 30.60 1.92
N GLU A 166 -4.17 31.89 2.07
CA GLU A 166 -4.22 32.60 3.36
C GLU A 166 -5.32 32.12 4.32
N ASN A 167 -6.33 31.41 3.81
CA ASN A 167 -7.46 30.92 4.60
C ASN A 167 -7.48 29.39 4.77
N VAL A 168 -6.49 28.68 4.24
CA VAL A 168 -6.41 27.21 4.32
C VAL A 168 -6.13 26.80 5.76
N LEU A 169 -6.93 25.85 6.26
CA LEU A 169 -6.81 25.29 7.60
C LEU A 169 -5.93 24.04 7.60
N LEU A 170 -5.37 23.69 8.77
CA LEU A 170 -4.62 22.44 8.92
C LEU A 170 -5.47 21.22 8.53
N ARG A 171 -6.74 21.17 8.94
CA ARG A 171 -7.65 20.08 8.52
C ARG A 171 -7.81 20.00 7.01
N ASP A 172 -7.79 21.11 6.29
CA ASP A 172 -7.96 21.11 4.84
C ASP A 172 -6.75 20.42 4.19
N LEU A 173 -5.55 20.58 4.74
CA LEU A 173 -4.38 19.81 4.29
C LEU A 173 -4.50 18.32 4.63
N MET A 174 -4.96 17.99 5.85
CA MET A 174 -5.17 16.60 6.28
C MET A 174 -6.23 15.88 5.43
N THR A 175 -7.29 16.58 5.01
CA THR A 175 -8.41 16.04 4.24
C THR A 175 -8.26 16.23 2.72
N HIS A 176 -7.07 16.62 2.26
CA HIS A 176 -6.75 16.80 0.85
C HIS A 176 -7.54 17.92 0.14
N GLU A 177 -7.94 18.96 0.87
CA GLU A 177 -8.72 20.10 0.42
C GLU A 177 -7.95 21.43 0.40
N SER A 178 -6.66 21.43 0.76
CA SER A 178 -5.79 22.62 0.79
C SER A 178 -5.39 23.21 -0.57
N GLY A 179 -5.82 22.59 -1.67
CA GLY A 179 -5.56 23.09 -3.03
C GLY A 179 -4.10 23.07 -3.49
N VAL A 180 -3.24 22.25 -2.87
CA VAL A 180 -1.82 22.08 -3.26
C VAL A 180 -1.44 20.61 -3.55
N PRO A 181 -2.24 19.86 -4.34
CA PRO A 181 -2.04 18.42 -4.55
C PRO A 181 -0.82 18.06 -5.40
N ALA A 182 -0.23 19.05 -6.07
CA ALA A 182 0.96 18.96 -6.92
C ALA A 182 1.70 20.31 -6.90
N LEU A 183 2.93 20.35 -7.40
CA LEU A 183 3.65 21.59 -7.67
C LEU A 183 3.46 22.01 -9.15
N ASP A 184 3.43 23.31 -9.45
CA ASP A 184 3.22 23.85 -10.81
C ASP A 184 4.48 23.82 -11.68
N ASP A 185 5.66 23.76 -11.07
CA ASP A 185 6.94 23.85 -11.76
C ASP A 185 7.66 22.49 -11.90
N GLU A 186 6.93 21.39 -11.74
CA GLU A 186 7.45 20.01 -11.79
C GLU A 186 8.10 19.62 -13.11
N ASP A 187 7.69 20.25 -14.21
CA ASP A 187 8.22 19.97 -15.54
C ASP A 187 9.65 20.47 -15.73
N LYS A 188 10.09 21.44 -14.91
CA LYS A 188 11.47 21.95 -14.94
C LYS A 188 12.42 20.84 -14.51
N LEU A 189 13.45 20.58 -15.33
CA LEU A 189 14.35 19.42 -15.22
C LEU A 189 14.94 19.19 -13.82
N ASP A 190 15.29 20.26 -13.11
CA ASP A 190 15.94 20.18 -11.80
C ASP A 190 14.98 20.29 -10.62
N ALA A 191 13.71 20.63 -10.86
CA ALA A 191 12.82 21.08 -9.81
C ALA A 191 12.53 19.98 -8.79
N LEU A 192 12.36 18.73 -9.19
CA LEU A 192 12.06 17.61 -8.28
C LEU A 192 13.22 16.64 -8.09
N SER A 193 14.44 16.97 -8.53
CA SER A 193 15.60 16.12 -8.29
C SER A 193 15.76 15.79 -6.81
N TRP A 194 16.30 14.61 -6.46
CA TRP A 194 16.56 14.29 -5.06
C TRP A 194 17.41 15.36 -4.37
N ALA A 195 18.35 15.97 -5.09
CA ALA A 195 19.16 17.09 -4.60
C ALA A 195 18.35 18.36 -4.27
N SER A 196 17.35 18.71 -5.07
CA SER A 196 16.51 19.90 -4.81
C SER A 196 15.54 19.70 -3.64
N LEU A 197 15.29 18.46 -3.23
CA LEU A 197 14.45 18.13 -2.07
C LEU A 197 15.25 18.16 -0.75
N VAL A 198 16.59 18.13 -0.80
CA VAL A 198 17.46 18.15 0.40
C VAL A 198 17.76 19.58 0.86
N ASP A 199 17.71 20.57 -0.02
CA ASP A 199 17.84 21.98 0.34
C ASP A 199 16.53 22.49 0.96
N GLU A 200 16.41 22.34 2.27
CA GLU A 200 15.16 22.59 3.01
C GLU A 200 14.63 24.02 2.87
N GLU A 201 15.51 25.03 2.86
CA GLU A 201 15.13 26.44 2.78
C GLU A 201 14.54 26.74 1.39
N LYS A 202 15.26 26.38 0.32
CA LYS A 202 14.75 26.56 -1.04
C LYS A 202 13.49 25.75 -1.30
N PHE A 203 13.40 24.56 -0.73
CA PHE A 203 12.22 23.72 -0.88
C PHE A 203 11.02 24.31 -0.14
N SER A 204 11.20 24.82 1.08
CA SER A 204 10.17 25.56 1.83
C SER A 204 9.66 26.78 1.05
N GLU A 205 10.55 27.63 0.54
CA GLU A 205 10.17 28.79 -0.29
C GLU A 205 9.39 28.40 -1.54
N ARG A 206 9.71 27.25 -2.12
CA ARG A 206 9.00 26.72 -3.29
C ARG A 206 7.60 26.24 -2.92
N LEU A 207 7.47 25.46 -1.85
CA LEU A 207 6.18 25.01 -1.33
C LEU A 207 5.28 26.21 -1.00
N ALA A 208 5.81 27.24 -0.33
CA ALA A 208 5.10 28.47 0.00
C ALA A 208 4.54 29.17 -1.25
N ARG A 209 5.30 29.21 -2.34
CA ARG A 209 4.90 29.84 -3.60
C ARG A 209 3.89 29.03 -4.43
N GLN A 210 3.63 27.76 -4.11
CA GLN A 210 2.65 26.98 -4.87
C GLN A 210 1.28 27.66 -4.86
N PRO A 211 0.67 27.99 -6.01
CA PRO A 211 -0.68 28.52 -6.06
C PRO A 211 -1.74 27.53 -5.58
N HIS A 212 -2.81 28.05 -4.99
CA HIS A 212 -3.98 27.23 -4.70
C HIS A 212 -4.70 26.88 -6.02
N VAL A 213 -4.67 25.61 -6.44
CA VAL A 213 -5.16 25.19 -7.77
C VAL A 213 -6.67 25.38 -7.97
N PHE A 214 -7.43 25.56 -6.88
CA PHE A 214 -8.86 25.87 -6.89
C PHE A 214 -9.23 27.27 -6.36
N ALA A 215 -8.31 28.24 -6.46
CA ALA A 215 -8.56 29.64 -6.08
C ALA A 215 -9.12 29.82 -4.64
N GLY A 216 -8.51 29.16 -3.66
CA GLY A 216 -8.90 29.19 -2.25
C GLY A 216 -10.12 28.37 -1.87
N LYS A 217 -10.80 27.71 -2.83
CA LYS A 217 -11.98 26.89 -2.55
C LYS A 217 -11.58 25.50 -2.02
N PRO A 218 -12.05 25.09 -0.82
CA PRO A 218 -11.85 23.73 -0.33
C PRO A 218 -12.40 22.70 -1.31
N THR A 219 -11.51 21.95 -1.95
CA THR A 219 -11.83 20.99 -3.01
C THR A 219 -10.94 19.78 -2.88
N ARG A 220 -11.55 18.59 -2.77
CA ARG A 220 -10.81 17.36 -2.47
C ARG A 220 -10.00 16.93 -3.67
N ALA A 221 -8.68 16.98 -3.56
CA ALA A 221 -7.73 16.55 -4.57
C ALA A 221 -6.59 15.82 -3.85
N TYR A 222 -6.44 14.52 -4.08
CA TYR A 222 -5.52 13.69 -3.29
C TYR A 222 -4.10 14.22 -3.39
N HIS A 223 -3.52 14.66 -2.28
CA HIS A 223 -2.14 15.13 -2.20
C HIS A 223 -1.24 13.92 -1.97
N ALA A 224 -0.95 13.17 -3.05
CA ALA A 224 -0.28 11.87 -2.92
C ALA A 224 1.11 11.99 -2.29
N ILE A 225 1.83 13.05 -2.64
CA ILE A 225 3.19 13.32 -2.18
C ILE A 225 3.24 14.60 -1.34
N THR A 226 2.64 15.68 -1.86
CA THR A 226 2.81 17.03 -1.32
C THR A 226 2.30 17.21 0.11
N ARG A 227 1.26 16.45 0.54
CA ARG A 227 0.74 16.52 1.91
C ARG A 227 1.87 16.34 2.94
N GLY A 228 2.72 15.33 2.72
CA GLY A 228 3.82 15.06 3.62
C GLY A 228 4.85 16.18 3.67
N TRP A 229 5.18 16.77 2.52
CA TRP A 229 6.11 17.90 2.44
C TRP A 229 5.59 19.15 3.15
N PHE A 230 4.33 19.53 2.89
CA PHE A 230 3.70 20.67 3.57
C PHE A 230 3.57 20.43 5.08
N LEU A 231 3.16 19.23 5.51
CA LEU A 231 3.09 18.90 6.92
C LEU A 231 4.46 18.92 7.59
N ASN A 232 5.51 18.45 6.91
CA ASN A 232 6.85 18.45 7.49
C ASN A 232 7.34 19.88 7.76
N GLU A 233 7.11 20.81 6.84
CA GLU A 233 7.45 22.22 7.05
C GLU A 233 6.65 22.84 8.20
N ILE A 234 5.34 22.57 8.28
CA ILE A 234 4.50 23.04 9.40
C ILE A 234 5.01 22.48 10.73
N VAL A 235 5.32 21.18 10.78
CA VAL A 235 5.82 20.52 12.00
C VAL A 235 7.15 21.09 12.46
N LYS A 236 8.10 21.32 11.55
CA LYS A 236 9.37 21.99 11.87
C LYS A 236 9.16 23.38 12.49
N ARG A 237 8.17 24.14 12.00
CA ARG A 237 7.88 25.50 12.49
C ARG A 237 7.29 25.50 13.91
N VAL A 238 6.54 24.47 14.29
CA VAL A 238 5.86 24.39 15.61
C VAL A 238 6.61 23.53 16.64
N ASP A 239 7.49 22.64 16.21
CA ASP A 239 8.32 21.86 17.13
C ASP A 239 9.45 22.74 17.69
N PRO A 240 9.62 22.85 19.02
CA PRO A 240 10.63 23.73 19.62
C PRO A 240 12.08 23.42 19.22
N GLN A 241 12.36 22.19 18.78
CA GLN A 241 13.69 21.77 18.32
C GLN A 241 13.83 21.87 16.79
N GLY A 242 12.81 22.35 16.08
CA GLY A 242 12.81 22.44 14.63
C GLY A 242 12.78 21.07 13.94
N ARG A 243 12.28 20.03 14.62
CA ARG A 243 12.37 18.65 14.14
C ARG A 243 11.36 18.33 13.04
N THR A 244 11.75 17.41 12.15
CA THR A 244 10.86 16.81 11.15
C THR A 244 9.92 15.77 11.77
N ILE A 245 8.86 15.40 11.04
CA ILE A 245 7.99 14.26 11.39
C ILE A 245 8.81 12.98 11.50
N GLY A 246 9.77 12.76 10.60
CA GLY A 246 10.65 11.59 10.64
C GLY A 246 11.51 11.56 11.89
N GLN A 247 12.05 12.70 12.30
CA GLN A 247 12.81 12.82 13.55
C GLN A 247 11.92 12.60 14.77
N ILE A 248 10.69 13.14 14.81
CA ILE A 248 9.73 12.88 15.89
C ILE A 248 9.35 11.39 15.96
N ALA A 249 9.14 10.74 14.81
CA ALA A 249 8.87 9.30 14.77
C ALA A 249 10.01 8.50 15.40
N GLN A 250 11.26 8.85 15.11
CA GLN A 250 12.43 8.12 15.62
C GLN A 250 12.79 8.49 17.07
N GLN A 251 12.68 9.75 17.45
CA GLN A 251 13.18 10.25 18.73
C GLN A 251 12.11 10.20 19.82
N ASP A 252 10.83 10.32 19.46
CA ASP A 252 9.74 10.31 20.43
C ASP A 252 9.01 8.96 20.36
N LEU A 253 8.44 8.57 19.20
CA LEU A 253 7.66 7.34 19.11
C LEU A 253 8.52 6.09 19.34
N MET A 254 9.66 5.94 18.65
CA MET A 254 10.49 4.73 18.87
C MET A 254 11.17 4.70 20.25
N THR A 255 11.25 5.82 20.97
CA THR A 255 11.68 5.84 22.37
C THR A 255 10.56 5.39 23.32
N ASP A 256 9.35 5.91 23.12
CA ASP A 256 8.16 5.53 23.88
C ASP A 256 7.73 4.08 23.61
N TYR A 257 7.98 3.60 22.38
CA TYR A 257 7.60 2.30 21.86
C TYR A 257 8.81 1.62 21.19
N PRO A 258 9.69 0.98 21.99
CA PRO A 258 10.96 0.40 21.50
C PRO A 258 10.81 -0.76 20.50
N ASP A 259 9.60 -1.32 20.39
CA ASP A 259 9.22 -2.36 19.44
C ASP A 259 8.82 -1.79 18.05
N LEU A 260 8.81 -0.46 17.90
CA LEU A 260 8.50 0.19 16.62
C LEU A 260 9.75 0.48 15.79
N GLU A 261 9.59 0.36 14.47
CA GLU A 261 10.58 0.74 13.48
C GLU A 261 9.96 1.67 12.43
N LEU A 262 10.26 2.97 12.52
CA LEU A 262 9.66 4.03 11.72
C LEU A 262 10.74 4.92 11.07
N TYR A 263 11.15 4.59 9.85
CA TYR A 263 12.22 5.32 9.17
C TYR A 263 11.71 6.04 7.92
N TYR A 264 11.76 7.38 7.90
CA TYR A 264 11.34 8.16 6.73
C TYR A 264 12.47 8.56 5.80
N SER A 265 13.66 8.80 6.36
CA SER A 265 14.88 9.15 5.62
C SER A 265 15.94 8.06 5.85
N LYS A 266 16.82 8.22 6.84
CA LYS A 266 17.95 7.33 7.12
C LYS A 266 17.54 6.08 7.91
N LEU A 267 18.18 4.96 7.59
CA LEU A 267 18.21 3.76 8.43
C LEU A 267 19.34 3.85 9.47
N PRO A 268 19.30 3.03 10.54
CA PRO A 268 20.30 3.06 11.61
C PRO A 268 21.74 2.86 11.13
N LYS A 269 21.95 1.95 10.17
CA LYS A 269 23.25 1.68 9.54
C LYS A 269 23.13 1.77 8.03
N GLU A 270 24.22 2.16 7.38
CA GLU A 270 24.27 2.19 5.91
C GLU A 270 24.12 0.79 5.30
N SER A 271 24.59 -0.26 5.98
CA SER A 271 24.41 -1.65 5.54
C SER A 271 22.94 -2.10 5.56
N ASP A 272 22.08 -1.46 6.38
CA ASP A 272 20.67 -1.83 6.51
C ASP A 272 19.91 -1.60 5.19
N TRP A 273 20.40 -0.76 4.28
CA TRP A 273 19.80 -0.56 2.97
C TRP A 273 19.82 -1.82 2.10
N GLU A 274 20.85 -2.65 2.24
CA GLU A 274 20.97 -3.91 1.51
C GLU A 274 20.52 -5.11 2.37
N GLU A 275 20.84 -5.06 3.66
CA GLU A 275 20.59 -6.17 4.60
C GLU A 275 19.10 -6.24 4.99
N ARG A 276 18.47 -5.10 5.27
CA ARG A 276 17.15 -5.03 5.89
C ARG A 276 16.07 -4.53 4.96
N LEU A 277 16.33 -3.55 4.11
CA LEU A 277 15.30 -3.01 3.20
C LEU A 277 15.06 -3.98 2.04
N SER A 278 13.85 -4.55 1.96
CA SER A 278 13.48 -5.37 0.82
C SER A 278 13.17 -4.51 -0.41
N PRO A 279 13.80 -4.80 -1.57
CA PRO A 279 13.44 -4.15 -2.83
C PRO A 279 11.97 -4.39 -3.17
N MET A 280 11.29 -3.34 -3.62
CA MET A 280 9.94 -3.47 -4.16
C MET A 280 10.02 -3.95 -5.62
N HIS A 281 9.21 -4.95 -5.98
CA HIS A 281 9.20 -5.58 -7.30
C HIS A 281 7.95 -5.20 -8.08
N ASP A 282 8.14 -4.68 -9.29
CA ASP A 282 7.05 -4.22 -10.15
C ASP A 282 6.12 -5.38 -10.56
N TYR A 283 4.83 -5.08 -10.68
CA TYR A 283 3.91 -5.97 -11.40
C TYR A 283 4.42 -6.17 -12.84
N PRO A 284 4.48 -7.41 -13.37
CA PRO A 284 5.05 -7.66 -14.68
C PRO A 284 4.35 -6.84 -15.79
N VAL A 285 5.13 -6.07 -16.55
CA VAL A 285 4.62 -5.16 -17.59
C VAL A 285 3.74 -5.87 -18.61
N LEU A 286 4.11 -7.07 -19.04
CA LEU A 286 3.29 -7.86 -19.96
C LEU A 286 1.90 -8.18 -19.37
N ARG A 287 1.80 -8.39 -18.04
CA ARG A 287 0.52 -8.68 -17.38
C ARG A 287 -0.32 -7.42 -17.30
N LEU A 288 0.32 -6.27 -17.06
CA LEU A 288 -0.33 -4.97 -17.06
C LEU A 288 -0.87 -4.62 -18.46
N LEU A 289 -0.06 -4.81 -19.52
CA LEU A 289 -0.47 -4.56 -20.90
C LEU A 289 -1.62 -5.47 -21.33
N ALA A 290 -1.58 -6.75 -20.96
CA ALA A 290 -2.70 -7.67 -21.22
C ALA A 290 -4.00 -7.15 -20.57
N ARG A 291 -3.94 -6.61 -19.34
CA ARG A 291 -5.09 -5.98 -18.67
C ARG A 291 -5.55 -4.68 -19.34
N LEU A 292 -4.68 -3.95 -20.03
CA LEU A 292 -5.07 -2.73 -20.74
C LEU A 292 -5.82 -3.02 -22.05
N VAL A 293 -5.49 -4.12 -22.73
CA VAL A 293 -6.01 -4.43 -24.07
C VAL A 293 -7.22 -5.39 -24.02
N LEU A 294 -7.33 -6.24 -23.01
CA LEU A 294 -8.43 -7.20 -22.89
C LEU A 294 -9.73 -6.52 -22.43
N PRO A 295 -10.91 -6.84 -23.01
CA PRO A 295 -12.19 -6.37 -22.50
C PRO A 295 -12.43 -6.78 -21.04
N GLN A 296 -13.10 -5.92 -20.25
CA GLN A 296 -13.41 -6.13 -18.83
C GLN A 296 -14.02 -7.52 -18.53
N VAL A 297 -14.90 -7.99 -19.42
CA VAL A 297 -15.58 -9.30 -19.31
C VAL A 297 -14.59 -10.48 -19.41
N VAL A 298 -13.50 -10.30 -20.17
CA VAL A 298 -12.42 -11.30 -20.30
C VAL A 298 -11.50 -11.25 -19.08
N GLN A 299 -11.24 -10.07 -18.52
CA GLN A 299 -10.44 -9.91 -17.29
C GLN A 299 -11.10 -10.55 -16.07
N ASN A 300 -12.43 -10.47 -15.96
CA ASN A 300 -13.19 -11.00 -14.83
C ASN A 300 -13.49 -12.52 -14.95
N ASN A 301 -12.93 -13.20 -15.95
CA ASN A 301 -13.18 -14.62 -16.19
C ASN A 301 -12.04 -15.47 -15.62
N ARG A 302 -12.38 -16.53 -14.86
CA ARG A 302 -11.46 -17.48 -14.19
C ARG A 302 -10.33 -18.04 -15.09
N PHE A 303 -10.49 -18.01 -16.41
CA PHE A 303 -9.52 -18.53 -17.38
C PHE A 303 -8.43 -17.53 -17.79
N PHE A 304 -8.73 -16.22 -17.82
CA PHE A 304 -7.83 -15.17 -18.35
C PHE A 304 -7.45 -14.11 -17.31
N GLY A 305 -8.14 -14.06 -16.17
CA GLY A 305 -7.81 -13.17 -15.06
C GLY A 305 -8.39 -13.67 -13.75
N ASN A 306 -7.94 -13.06 -12.64
CA ASN A 306 -8.51 -13.33 -11.34
C ASN A 306 -9.84 -12.55 -11.24
N PRO A 307 -11.00 -13.22 -11.08
CA PRO A 307 -12.31 -12.55 -10.98
C PRO A 307 -12.41 -11.56 -9.81
N SER A 308 -11.44 -11.58 -8.88
CA SER A 308 -11.31 -10.66 -7.74
C SER A 308 -10.57 -9.35 -8.07
N THR A 309 -10.00 -9.18 -9.27
CA THR A 309 -9.23 -7.98 -9.63
C THR A 309 -10.15 -6.91 -10.18
N LEU A 310 -10.17 -5.75 -9.52
CA LEU A 310 -10.99 -4.59 -9.91
C LEU A 310 -10.50 -3.98 -11.24
N PRO A 311 -11.36 -3.25 -11.97
CA PRO A 311 -10.95 -2.53 -13.18
C PRO A 311 -9.68 -1.71 -12.93
N LEU A 312 -8.81 -1.62 -13.93
CA LEU A 312 -7.63 -0.74 -13.83
C LEU A 312 -8.11 0.68 -13.49
N HIS A 313 -7.65 1.19 -12.35
CA HIS A 313 -8.19 2.39 -11.73
C HIS A 313 -8.06 3.61 -12.68
N ARG A 314 -9.04 4.51 -12.65
CA ARG A 314 -9.10 5.72 -13.50
C ARG A 314 -7.80 6.52 -13.47
N VAL A 315 -7.19 6.61 -12.29
CA VAL A 315 -5.85 7.18 -12.08
C VAL A 315 -4.83 6.65 -13.06
N VAL A 316 -4.78 5.33 -13.28
CA VAL A 316 -3.76 4.72 -14.15
C VAL A 316 -3.95 5.16 -15.60
N LYS A 317 -5.21 5.33 -16.03
CA LYS A 317 -5.54 5.84 -17.37
C LYS A 317 -5.18 7.32 -17.50
N GLU A 318 -5.48 8.11 -16.47
CA GLU A 318 -5.21 9.56 -16.47
C GLU A 318 -3.72 9.89 -16.30
N SER A 319 -2.95 9.04 -15.61
CA SER A 319 -1.49 9.19 -15.46
C SER A 319 -0.73 9.09 -16.79
N PHE A 320 -1.33 8.55 -17.86
CA PHE A 320 -0.74 8.58 -19.20
C PHE A 320 -0.84 9.96 -19.87
N TYR A 321 -1.62 10.89 -19.32
CA TYR A 321 -1.81 12.25 -19.84
C TYR A 321 -1.19 13.26 -18.87
N SER A 322 0.03 13.72 -19.18
CA SER A 322 0.89 14.52 -18.29
C SER A 322 0.28 15.86 -17.84
N GLU A 323 -0.66 16.43 -18.61
CA GLU A 323 -1.28 17.72 -18.29
C GLU A 323 -2.39 17.62 -17.23
N THR A 324 -2.83 16.41 -16.87
CA THR A 324 -3.92 16.24 -15.90
C THR A 324 -3.45 16.51 -14.47
N LEU A 325 -4.34 17.04 -13.62
CA LEU A 325 -4.07 17.19 -12.19
C LEU A 325 -3.74 15.83 -11.53
N SER A 326 -4.40 14.77 -12.00
CA SER A 326 -4.15 13.38 -11.60
C SER A 326 -2.73 12.95 -11.89
N ALA A 327 -2.24 13.20 -13.12
CA ALA A 327 -0.84 12.95 -13.47
C ALA A 327 0.07 13.76 -12.56
N ARG A 328 0.00 15.08 -12.57
CA ARG A 328 0.90 15.94 -11.76
C ARG A 328 0.94 15.56 -10.27
N SER A 329 -0.21 15.23 -9.67
CA SER A 329 -0.24 14.83 -8.26
C SER A 329 0.42 13.49 -7.96
N LEU A 330 0.38 12.55 -8.92
CA LEU A 330 0.91 11.20 -8.79
C LEU A 330 2.26 11.00 -9.49
N THR A 331 2.64 11.96 -10.34
CA THR A 331 3.81 11.96 -11.20
C THR A 331 4.54 13.29 -11.10
N PRO A 332 5.39 13.46 -10.07
CA PRO A 332 6.73 13.93 -10.35
C PRO A 332 7.34 13.01 -11.42
N LYS A 333 8.43 13.38 -12.08
CA LYS A 333 9.31 12.42 -12.79
C LYS A 333 9.77 11.23 -11.89
N PHE A 334 9.42 11.27 -10.60
CA PHE A 334 9.53 10.31 -9.49
C PHE A 334 8.21 9.64 -9.09
N ALA A 335 7.24 9.50 -10.02
CA ALA A 335 6.09 8.62 -9.81
C ALA A 335 6.56 7.33 -9.10
N PRO A 336 5.78 6.76 -8.16
CA PRO A 336 6.24 5.78 -7.18
C PRO A 336 6.57 4.41 -7.77
N TRP A 337 7.15 4.37 -8.97
CA TRP A 337 7.91 3.29 -9.53
C TRP A 337 8.88 2.79 -8.47
N PRO A 338 8.68 1.55 -7.99
CA PRO A 338 9.59 0.84 -7.10
C PRO A 338 11.07 1.13 -7.38
N ARG A 339 11.45 1.20 -8.65
CA ARG A 339 12.84 1.42 -9.08
C ARG A 339 13.47 2.73 -8.65
N LEU A 340 12.70 3.81 -8.60
CA LEU A 340 13.20 5.15 -8.29
C LEU A 340 13.42 5.37 -6.78
N LEU A 341 12.76 4.57 -5.95
CA LEU A 341 12.88 4.59 -4.49
C LEU A 341 13.86 3.55 -3.95
N ARG A 342 14.69 2.97 -4.83
CA ARG A 342 15.76 2.02 -4.48
C ARG A 342 17.15 2.65 -4.56
N THR A 343 17.26 3.94 -4.84
CA THR A 343 18.56 4.58 -4.99
C THR A 343 19.01 5.23 -3.68
N PRO A 344 20.32 5.27 -3.37
CA PRO A 344 20.83 5.93 -2.18
C PRO A 344 20.39 7.40 -2.05
N GLU A 345 20.24 8.12 -3.18
CA GLU A 345 19.79 9.51 -3.18
C GLU A 345 18.33 9.63 -2.74
N SER A 346 17.47 8.70 -3.16
CA SER A 346 16.06 8.66 -2.75
C SER A 346 15.89 8.41 -1.26
N HIS A 347 16.85 7.69 -0.66
CA HIS A 347 16.86 7.35 0.75
C HIS A 347 17.19 8.55 1.66
N ALA A 348 17.92 9.55 1.14
CA ALA A 348 18.24 10.76 1.88
C ALA A 348 17.04 11.70 2.05
N VAL A 349 15.99 11.54 1.23
CA VAL A 349 14.85 12.45 1.20
C VAL A 349 13.74 12.00 2.15
N GLU A 350 13.23 12.97 2.93
CA GLU A 350 12.08 12.77 3.79
C GLU A 350 10.80 13.24 3.08
N GLY A 351 9.97 12.29 2.65
CA GLY A 351 8.63 12.54 2.13
C GLY A 351 7.62 11.71 2.90
N THR A 352 7.12 12.23 4.01
CA THR A 352 6.33 11.48 5.01
C THR A 352 5.07 10.82 4.45
N SER A 353 4.55 11.33 3.36
CA SER A 353 3.42 10.77 2.63
C SER A 353 3.77 9.55 1.74
N PHE A 354 5.05 9.20 1.54
CA PHE A 354 5.45 8.10 0.65
C PHE A 354 6.79 7.41 0.96
N THR A 355 7.65 7.90 1.88
CA THR A 355 9.01 7.38 2.12
C THR A 355 9.16 6.55 3.39
N LEU A 356 8.08 6.23 4.10
CA LEU A 356 8.16 5.40 5.32
C LEU A 356 8.65 3.97 5.00
N LYS A 357 9.75 3.55 5.62
CA LYS A 357 10.22 2.16 5.71
C LYS A 357 9.88 1.62 7.09
N SER A 358 9.12 0.52 7.12
CA SER A 358 8.64 -0.11 8.36
C SER A 358 8.31 -1.59 8.13
N ASN A 359 7.80 -2.27 9.15
CA ASN A 359 7.37 -3.67 9.13
C ASN A 359 5.89 -3.78 9.57
N ALA A 360 5.25 -4.94 9.34
CA ALA A 360 3.85 -5.08 9.71
C ALA A 360 3.62 -4.96 11.22
N HIS A 361 4.51 -5.51 12.05
CA HIS A 361 4.42 -5.45 13.51
C HIS A 361 4.26 -4.02 14.01
N SER A 362 5.21 -3.15 13.67
CA SER A 362 5.26 -1.75 14.12
C SER A 362 3.98 -1.01 13.77
N LEU A 363 3.50 -1.21 12.54
CA LEU A 363 2.34 -0.53 12.03
C LEU A 363 1.05 -1.05 12.68
N ALA A 364 0.89 -2.38 12.83
CA ALA A 364 -0.26 -2.97 13.50
C ALA A 364 -0.28 -2.65 15.00
N ARG A 365 0.89 -2.53 15.63
CA ARG A 365 1.05 -2.10 17.03
C ARG A 365 0.49 -0.71 17.25
N LEU A 366 0.84 0.26 16.39
CA LEU A 366 0.22 1.59 16.40
C LEU A 366 -1.28 1.53 16.14
N MET A 367 -1.72 0.74 15.16
CA MET A 367 -3.15 0.59 14.87
C MET A 367 -3.93 -0.05 16.02
N SER A 368 -3.30 -0.90 16.83
CA SER A 368 -3.88 -1.47 18.04
C SER A 368 -4.19 -0.39 19.08
N MET A 369 -3.27 0.56 19.28
CA MET A 369 -3.50 1.71 20.14
C MET A 369 -4.59 2.62 19.57
N MET A 370 -4.68 2.76 18.24
CA MET A 370 -5.78 3.49 17.59
C MET A 370 -7.13 2.79 17.75
N ALA A 371 -7.19 1.45 17.68
CA ALA A 371 -8.39 0.69 18.03
C ALA A 371 -8.77 0.90 19.51
N ASN A 372 -7.77 1.12 20.37
CA ASN A 372 -7.93 1.47 21.77
C ASN A 372 -7.95 2.98 22.05
N LYS A 373 -8.43 3.80 21.10
CA LYS A 373 -8.68 5.24 21.28
C LYS A 373 -7.45 6.06 21.70
N GLY A 374 -6.30 5.73 21.12
CA GLY A 374 -5.01 6.36 21.41
C GLY A 374 -4.35 5.87 22.70
N GLN A 375 -4.98 4.95 23.44
CA GLN A 375 -4.47 4.46 24.72
C GLN A 375 -3.52 3.29 24.52
N SER A 376 -2.44 3.27 25.31
CA SER A 376 -1.55 2.12 25.37
C SER A 376 -2.26 0.90 25.95
N THR A 377 -1.90 -0.25 25.39
CA THR A 377 -2.33 -1.57 25.89
C THR A 377 -1.26 -2.26 26.72
N VAL A 378 -0.08 -1.65 26.87
CA VAL A 378 1.04 -2.17 27.67
C VAL A 378 1.20 -1.32 28.93
N PRO A 379 1.18 -1.93 30.13
CA PRO A 379 1.36 -1.22 31.39
C PRO A 379 2.67 -0.42 31.44
N GLY A 380 2.60 0.82 31.92
CA GLY A 380 3.76 1.72 32.08
C GLY A 380 4.22 2.42 30.79
N GLN A 381 3.71 2.01 29.62
CA GLN A 381 3.99 2.66 28.35
C GLN A 381 3.03 3.85 28.15
N PRO A 382 3.50 5.03 27.68
CA PRO A 382 2.64 6.20 27.51
C PRO A 382 1.59 5.98 26.42
N ASN A 383 0.52 6.78 26.49
CA ASN A 383 -0.50 6.84 25.44
C ASN A 383 0.03 7.59 24.20
N LEU A 384 -0.56 7.33 23.02
CA LEU A 384 -0.27 8.14 21.84
C LEU A 384 -0.73 9.59 22.04
N PHE A 385 -1.95 9.73 22.57
CA PHE A 385 -2.64 10.98 22.91
C PHE A 385 -3.91 10.66 23.73
N THR A 386 -4.61 11.68 24.23
CA THR A 386 -5.86 11.51 24.99
C THR A 386 -7.01 10.95 24.14
N THR A 387 -7.98 10.29 24.77
CA THR A 387 -9.22 9.85 24.09
C THR A 387 -10.00 11.02 23.49
N GLN A 388 -9.93 12.21 24.08
CA GLN A 388 -10.55 13.41 23.52
C GLN A 388 -9.93 13.76 22.16
N THR A 389 -8.60 13.76 22.07
CA THR A 389 -7.89 13.98 20.82
C THR A 389 -8.17 12.89 19.81
N TYR A 390 -8.26 11.62 20.24
CA TYR A 390 -8.71 10.53 19.37
C TYR A 390 -10.08 10.81 18.75
N THR A 391 -11.08 11.16 19.56
CA THR A 391 -12.43 11.46 19.09
C THR A 391 -12.43 12.63 18.11
N LEU A 392 -11.66 13.69 18.38
CA LEU A 392 -11.52 14.83 17.48
C LEU A 392 -10.90 14.40 16.14
N ALA A 393 -9.75 13.73 16.17
CA ALA A 393 -9.00 13.37 14.96
C ALA A 393 -9.73 12.31 14.11
N THR A 394 -10.54 11.45 14.73
CA THR A 394 -11.35 10.44 14.04
C THR A 394 -12.77 10.91 13.67
N THR A 395 -13.12 12.16 13.99
CA THR A 395 -14.39 12.76 13.55
C THR A 395 -14.44 12.79 12.03
N LEU A 396 -15.53 12.28 11.43
CA LEU A 396 -15.70 12.29 9.98
C LEU A 396 -15.87 13.74 9.50
N HIS A 397 -14.95 14.20 8.65
CA HIS A 397 -15.04 15.52 8.00
C HIS A 397 -16.09 15.51 6.88
N GLY A 398 -16.15 14.41 6.13
CA GLY A 398 -17.16 14.18 5.10
C GLY A 398 -16.65 13.31 3.97
N SER A 399 -17.53 13.00 3.02
CA SER A 399 -17.21 12.27 1.79
C SER A 399 -17.49 13.14 0.58
N SER A 400 -16.46 13.43 -0.21
CA SER A 400 -16.58 14.14 -1.49
C SER A 400 -15.78 13.39 -2.55
N VAL A 401 -16.19 13.55 -3.81
CA VAL A 401 -15.45 13.02 -4.96
C VAL A 401 -14.12 13.74 -5.04
N CYS A 402 -13.04 12.99 -5.18
CA CYS A 402 -11.71 13.52 -5.24
C CYS A 402 -11.29 13.78 -6.70
N GLU A 403 -10.86 15.00 -7.01
CA GLU A 403 -10.49 15.45 -8.36
C GLU A 403 -9.30 14.68 -8.96
N VAL A 404 -8.37 14.20 -8.13
CA VAL A 404 -7.17 13.44 -8.57
C VAL A 404 -7.50 11.96 -8.83
N THR A 405 -8.52 11.43 -8.17
CA THR A 405 -8.73 9.98 -8.13
C THR A 405 -10.03 9.55 -8.80
N GLY A 406 -11.01 10.45 -8.84
CA GLY A 406 -12.38 10.18 -9.27
C GLY A 406 -13.20 9.40 -8.25
N GLU A 407 -12.66 9.05 -7.08
CA GLU A 407 -13.33 8.26 -6.06
C GLU A 407 -13.88 9.14 -4.93
N SER A 408 -14.94 8.68 -4.26
CA SER A 408 -15.40 9.30 -3.02
C SER A 408 -14.49 8.84 -1.88
N LEU A 409 -13.78 9.77 -1.26
CA LEU A 409 -12.86 9.49 -0.16
C LEU A 409 -13.44 10.00 1.15
N PRO A 410 -14.10 9.18 1.98
CA PRO A 410 -14.57 9.62 3.29
C PRO A 410 -13.39 9.75 4.25
N LEU A 411 -13.10 10.97 4.68
CA LEU A 411 -11.93 11.28 5.50
C LEU A 411 -12.33 11.80 6.87
N SER A 412 -11.60 11.38 7.90
CA SER A 412 -11.65 12.02 9.21
C SER A 412 -10.85 13.32 9.21
N VAL A 413 -11.05 14.15 10.23
CA VAL A 413 -10.30 15.41 10.44
C VAL A 413 -8.79 15.18 10.53
N GLY A 414 -8.36 14.08 11.15
CA GLY A 414 -6.97 13.65 11.22
C GLY A 414 -6.42 13.05 9.91
N GLY A 415 -7.22 13.06 8.84
CA GLY A 415 -6.77 12.70 7.49
C GLY A 415 -6.66 11.20 7.23
N TRP A 416 -7.38 10.37 7.98
CA TRP A 416 -7.52 8.94 7.69
C TRP A 416 -8.80 8.65 6.92
N VAL A 417 -8.79 7.60 6.10
CA VAL A 417 -10.03 7.09 5.52
C VAL A 417 -10.87 6.50 6.63
N LYS A 418 -12.17 6.81 6.64
CA LYS A 418 -13.14 6.31 7.63
C LYS A 418 -14.42 5.90 6.93
N THR A 419 -14.71 4.61 6.87
CA THR A 419 -15.88 4.12 6.10
C THR A 419 -16.45 2.82 6.62
N ARG A 420 -17.77 2.67 6.50
CA ARG A 420 -18.51 1.40 6.69
C ARG A 420 -18.76 0.64 5.39
N SER A 421 -18.35 1.22 4.26
CA SER A 421 -18.54 0.69 2.91
C SER A 421 -17.21 0.28 2.29
N PHE A 422 -16.23 -0.14 3.10
CA PHE A 422 -14.86 -0.41 2.66
C PHE A 422 -14.82 -1.45 1.52
N TYR A 423 -15.63 -2.53 1.57
CA TYR A 423 -15.64 -3.58 0.52
C TYR A 423 -16.97 -4.31 0.20
N GLY A 424 -18.13 -3.69 0.37
CA GLY A 424 -19.40 -4.29 -0.05
C GLY A 424 -19.90 -5.42 0.88
N GLU A 425 -20.40 -6.52 0.31
CA GLU A 425 -20.99 -7.65 1.06
C GLU A 425 -19.91 -8.53 1.74
N GLY A 426 -20.27 -9.26 2.80
CA GLY A 426 -19.35 -10.18 3.51
C GLY A 426 -19.09 -9.82 4.98
N PRO A 427 -18.08 -10.42 5.63
CA PRO A 427 -17.70 -10.14 7.02
C PRO A 427 -17.42 -8.66 7.31
N LEU A 428 -16.84 -7.92 6.37
CA LEU A 428 -16.61 -6.48 6.48
C LEU A 428 -17.88 -5.61 6.31
N LYS A 429 -19.01 -6.19 5.91
CA LYS A 429 -20.24 -5.41 5.69
C LYS A 429 -20.66 -4.67 6.95
N GLY A 430 -20.81 -3.35 6.82
CA GLY A 430 -21.24 -2.47 7.89
C GLY A 430 -20.19 -2.22 8.98
N VAL A 431 -18.99 -2.81 8.87
CA VAL A 431 -17.89 -2.62 9.82
C VAL A 431 -17.17 -1.31 9.52
N GLU A 432 -17.02 -0.46 10.54
CA GLU A 432 -16.29 0.80 10.37
C GLU A 432 -14.79 0.56 10.38
N VAL A 433 -14.15 0.81 9.24
CA VAL A 433 -12.72 0.67 9.04
C VAL A 433 -12.10 2.05 8.95
N GLN A 434 -10.98 2.22 9.63
CA GLN A 434 -10.19 3.45 9.59
C GLN A 434 -8.72 3.17 9.26
N GLY A 435 -8.06 4.08 8.56
CA GLY A 435 -6.61 4.02 8.33
C GLY A 435 -6.20 4.45 6.93
N TRP A 436 -5.20 3.77 6.36
CA TRP A 436 -4.65 4.09 5.05
C TRP A 436 -4.03 2.87 4.35
N SER A 437 -3.69 3.05 3.08
CA SER A 437 -3.12 2.05 2.18
C SER A 437 -2.08 2.65 1.24
N GLY A 438 -1.16 1.79 0.80
CA GLY A 438 0.00 2.19 0.05
C GLY A 438 -0.07 1.66 -1.37
N ALA A 439 0.55 2.40 -2.29
CA ALA A 439 0.83 1.90 -3.62
C ALA A 439 1.56 0.55 -3.51
N GLY A 440 1.17 -0.40 -4.36
CA GLY A 440 1.72 -1.76 -4.35
C GLY A 440 1.01 -2.75 -3.42
N GLY A 441 0.14 -2.29 -2.50
CA GLY A 441 -0.78 -3.18 -1.78
C GLY A 441 -0.62 -3.23 -0.26
N SER A 442 0.31 -2.46 0.35
CA SER A 442 0.36 -2.37 1.81
C SER A 442 -0.94 -1.76 2.36
N LEU A 443 -1.37 -2.25 3.52
CA LEU A 443 -2.66 -1.91 4.12
C LEU A 443 -2.51 -1.81 5.63
N ILE A 444 -2.83 -0.65 6.21
CA ILE A 444 -2.64 -0.36 7.64
C ILE A 444 -3.93 0.26 8.18
N LEU A 445 -4.64 -0.50 9.01
CA LEU A 445 -6.01 -0.17 9.40
C LEU A 445 -6.28 -0.52 10.86
N TRP A 446 -7.29 0.13 11.44
CA TRP A 446 -7.87 -0.28 12.70
C TRP A 446 -9.40 -0.34 12.62
N ILE A 447 -9.98 -1.16 13.50
CA ILE A 447 -11.43 -1.33 13.66
C ILE A 447 -11.72 -1.24 15.16
N GLU A 448 -12.20 -0.09 15.60
CA GLU A 448 -12.52 0.19 17.01
C GLU A 448 -13.54 -0.81 17.56
N GLU A 449 -14.64 -1.03 16.84
CA GLU A 449 -15.76 -1.88 17.29
C GLU A 449 -15.40 -3.37 17.45
N LEU A 450 -14.25 -3.80 16.92
CA LEU A 450 -13.75 -5.17 17.05
C LEU A 450 -12.41 -5.26 17.80
N GLY A 451 -11.85 -4.13 18.23
CA GLY A 451 -10.54 -4.04 18.88
C GLY A 451 -9.36 -4.45 18.00
N ILE A 452 -9.49 -4.34 16.66
CA ILE A 452 -8.49 -4.83 15.72
C ILE A 452 -7.52 -3.72 15.31
N GLY A 453 -6.21 -3.96 15.46
CA GLY A 453 -5.16 -3.29 14.72
C GLY A 453 -4.60 -4.22 13.64
N PHE A 454 -4.55 -3.80 12.39
CA PHE A 454 -4.19 -4.62 11.24
C PHE A 454 -3.11 -3.95 10.41
N SER A 455 -2.08 -4.71 10.03
CA SER A 455 -1.11 -4.29 9.02
C SER A 455 -0.68 -5.44 8.14
N TYR A 456 -0.66 -5.21 6.84
CA TYR A 456 -0.09 -6.09 5.82
C TYR A 456 0.92 -5.28 4.99
N VAL A 457 2.15 -5.78 4.89
CA VAL A 457 3.21 -5.18 4.07
C VAL A 457 3.80 -6.25 3.15
N THR A 458 4.11 -5.86 1.92
CA THR A 458 4.55 -6.76 0.86
C THR A 458 5.60 -6.06 0.01
N ASN A 459 6.53 -6.82 -0.55
CA ASN A 459 7.51 -6.36 -1.53
C ASN A 459 7.08 -6.62 -2.98
N ALA A 460 5.91 -7.21 -3.19
CA ALA A 460 5.32 -7.45 -4.49
C ALA A 460 4.35 -6.33 -4.81
N PHE A 461 4.75 -5.40 -5.69
CA PHE A 461 3.93 -4.25 -6.06
C PHE A 461 2.76 -4.73 -6.92
N GLY A 462 1.59 -4.84 -6.30
CA GLY A 462 0.35 -5.25 -6.95
C GLY A 462 -0.05 -4.30 -8.08
N ALA A 463 -0.94 -4.77 -8.95
CA ALA A 463 -1.54 -3.88 -9.93
C ALA A 463 -2.33 -2.76 -9.21
N PRO A 464 -2.30 -1.51 -9.71
CA PRO A 464 -3.06 -0.39 -9.17
C PRO A 464 -4.58 -0.62 -9.38
N GLU A 465 -5.18 -1.38 -8.47
CA GLU A 465 -6.57 -1.81 -8.53
C GLU A 465 -7.49 -0.82 -7.81
N THR A 466 -7.10 -0.32 -6.62
CA THR A 466 -7.79 0.77 -5.92
C THR A 466 -6.82 1.54 -5.03
N LEU A 467 -7.22 2.74 -4.60
CA LEU A 467 -6.45 3.49 -3.60
C LEU A 467 -6.38 2.76 -2.26
N LEU A 468 -7.43 2.05 -1.86
CA LEU A 468 -7.60 1.42 -0.54
C LEU A 468 -6.96 0.02 -0.41
N GLY A 469 -5.82 -0.17 -1.08
CA GLY A 469 -5.07 -1.43 -1.08
C GLY A 469 -5.51 -2.37 -2.20
N ASP A 470 -4.89 -3.54 -2.28
CA ASP A 470 -5.20 -4.55 -3.30
C ASP A 470 -5.99 -5.74 -2.74
N TYR A 471 -6.37 -6.69 -3.59
CA TYR A 471 -7.17 -7.84 -3.16
C TYR A 471 -6.51 -8.70 -2.06
N ARG A 472 -5.16 -8.71 -1.95
CA ARG A 472 -4.42 -9.55 -1.00
C ARG A 472 -4.66 -9.05 0.42
N GLY A 473 -4.34 -7.79 0.67
CA GLY A 473 -4.55 -7.16 1.98
C GLY A 473 -6.02 -7.15 2.38
N LYS A 474 -6.94 -6.92 1.42
CA LYS A 474 -8.38 -6.92 1.66
C LYS A 474 -8.91 -8.28 2.10
N THR A 475 -8.52 -9.34 1.40
CA THR A 475 -8.98 -10.70 1.71
C THR A 475 -8.43 -11.16 3.05
N LEU A 476 -7.18 -10.79 3.37
CA LEU A 476 -6.61 -11.01 4.71
C LEU A 476 -7.43 -10.31 5.80
N LEU A 477 -7.74 -9.02 5.62
CA LEU A 477 -8.56 -8.26 6.57
C LEU A 477 -9.97 -8.87 6.72
N ASP A 478 -10.63 -9.24 5.63
CA ASP A 478 -11.96 -9.85 5.68
C ASP A 478 -11.97 -11.15 6.49
N ARG A 479 -10.95 -12.00 6.30
CA ARG A 479 -10.77 -13.23 7.09
C ARG A 479 -10.47 -12.94 8.56
N VAL A 480 -9.69 -11.90 8.87
CA VAL A 480 -9.44 -11.45 10.25
C VAL A 480 -10.74 -10.99 10.93
N VAL A 481 -11.56 -10.20 10.23
CA VAL A 481 -12.86 -9.76 10.74
C VAL A 481 -13.82 -10.93 10.92
N TYR A 482 -13.83 -11.89 10.00
CA TYR A 482 -14.58 -13.14 10.16
C TYR A 482 -14.13 -13.90 11.41
N ALA A 483 -12.82 -14.10 11.59
CA ALA A 483 -12.25 -14.79 12.74
C ALA A 483 -12.63 -14.10 14.06
N ARG A 484 -12.53 -12.77 14.13
CA ARG A 484 -12.91 -11.99 15.31
C ARG A 484 -14.41 -12.04 15.58
N LYS A 485 -15.25 -11.96 14.55
CA LYS A 485 -16.71 -12.14 14.70
C LYS A 485 -17.05 -13.56 15.17
N ALA A 486 -16.33 -14.58 14.71
CA ALA A 486 -16.51 -15.95 15.17
C ALA A 486 -16.14 -16.09 16.66
N GLU A 487 -15.01 -15.53 17.06
CA GLU A 487 -14.53 -15.51 18.46
C GLU A 487 -15.57 -14.84 19.38
N LEU A 488 -16.15 -13.72 18.94
CA LEU A 488 -17.18 -12.99 19.69
C LEU A 488 -18.59 -13.58 19.57
N GLY A 489 -18.79 -14.67 18.82
CA GLY A 489 -20.13 -15.24 18.58
C GLY A 489 -21.08 -14.35 17.77
N LEU A 490 -20.54 -13.41 17.00
CA LEU A 490 -21.29 -12.42 16.19
C LEU A 490 -21.60 -12.90 14.76
N LEU A 491 -21.14 -14.08 14.37
CA LEU A 491 -21.48 -14.63 13.06
C LEU A 491 -22.97 -15.02 13.01
N PRO A 492 -23.64 -14.88 11.84
CA PRO A 492 -25.01 -15.34 11.69
C PRO A 492 -25.10 -16.83 12.03
N LYS A 493 -26.05 -17.22 12.89
CA LYS A 493 -26.35 -18.64 13.11
C LYS A 493 -26.69 -19.25 11.76
N LYS A 494 -26.03 -20.36 11.39
CA LYS A 494 -26.42 -21.14 10.20
C LYS A 494 -27.92 -21.40 10.33
N LYS A 495 -28.71 -20.92 9.36
CA LYS A 495 -30.09 -21.39 9.22
C LYS A 495 -30.00 -22.91 9.08
N VAL A 496 -30.52 -23.64 10.06
CA VAL A 496 -30.78 -25.07 9.90
C VAL A 496 -31.76 -25.14 8.75
N VAL A 497 -31.30 -25.66 7.61
CA VAL A 497 -32.21 -26.02 6.53
C VAL A 497 -32.94 -27.24 7.08
N GLU A 498 -34.18 -27.06 7.54
CA GLU A 498 -35.05 -28.19 7.81
C GLU A 498 -35.16 -28.99 6.51
N GLU A 499 -34.71 -30.24 6.54
CA GLU A 499 -34.92 -31.17 5.43
C GLU A 499 -36.43 -31.25 5.16
N PRO A 500 -36.86 -31.17 3.89
CA PRO A 500 -38.28 -31.29 3.58
C PRO A 500 -38.78 -32.64 4.08
N ALA A 501 -39.83 -32.60 4.89
CA ALA A 501 -40.49 -33.79 5.43
C ALA A 501 -40.81 -34.76 4.27
N VAL A 502 -40.26 -35.96 4.35
CA VAL A 502 -40.59 -37.07 3.45
C VAL A 502 -42.06 -37.41 3.69
N VAL A 503 -42.92 -36.95 2.79
CA VAL A 503 -44.32 -37.39 2.74
C VAL A 503 -44.30 -38.83 2.23
N ALA A 504 -44.51 -39.78 3.15
CA ALA A 504 -44.76 -41.16 2.80
C ALA A 504 -46.13 -41.26 2.12
N GLU A 505 -46.15 -41.48 0.81
CA GLU A 505 -47.34 -41.96 0.11
C GLU A 505 -47.61 -43.42 0.53
N GLU A 506 -48.54 -43.63 1.46
CA GLU A 506 -49.23 -44.90 1.61
C GLU A 506 -50.10 -45.16 0.37
N LYS A 507 -49.64 -46.03 -0.53
CA LYS A 507 -50.50 -46.63 -1.54
C LYS A 507 -51.33 -47.75 -0.91
N LYS A 508 -52.63 -47.50 -0.77
CA LYS A 508 -53.69 -48.52 -0.65
C LYS A 508 -54.02 -49.13 -1.99
#